data_AF-A0A1I0BG37-F1
#
_entry.id   AF-A0A1I0BG37-F1
#
_cell.length_a   1.000
_cell.length_b   1.000
_cell.length_c   1.000
_cell.angle_alpha   90.00
_cell.angle_beta   90.00
_cell.angle_gamma   90.00
#
_symmetry.space_group_name_H-M   'P 1'
#
loop_
_entity.id
_entity.type
_entity.pdbx_description
1 polymer ?
#
loop_
_entity_poly.entity_id
_entity_poly.type
_entity_poly.pdbx_seq_one_letter_code
_entity_poly.pdbx_strand_id
1 'polypeptide(L)'
;MRLAIRTAVIATMGVAALGLGTSPSLAHGGDGGGYGGGGYGGVRAASYINPDNGMPTENPDVEDNSSCARPDQEDRQQLSDRGATNRNVHNDACFLGRKGEKKNGPASFQSSGVGHISACPDPDAGGREYSKLSDTDGDGRMDLCFQSSYQRTGKAGDLEFHARLNNDSKPGTQYVVWCADADRDGCRDERVKDDIRIEWTKKG
;
A
#
# COMPACT_ATOMS: atom_id res chain seq x y z
N MET A 1 13.12 -44.65 45.96
CA MET A 1 13.76 -45.69 45.12
C MET A 1 12.71 -46.62 44.55
N ARG A 2 12.51 -46.59 43.22
CA ARG A 2 12.22 -47.74 42.34
C ARG A 2 12.49 -47.27 40.90
N LEU A 3 13.46 -47.93 40.28
CA LEU A 3 14.03 -47.66 38.96
C LEU A 3 13.34 -48.51 37.87
N ALA A 4 13.49 -48.03 36.63
CA ALA A 4 13.51 -48.75 35.34
C ALA A 4 12.15 -49.26 34.80
N ILE A 5 11.87 -49.21 33.49
CA ILE A 5 12.70 -49.69 32.36
C ILE A 5 12.59 -48.80 31.11
N ARG A 6 13.72 -48.68 30.41
CA ARG A 6 13.92 -48.04 29.10
C ARG A 6 13.28 -48.87 27.98
N THR A 7 12.63 -48.19 27.03
CA THR A 7 12.59 -48.65 25.63
C THR A 7 12.73 -47.44 24.72
N ALA A 8 13.80 -47.45 23.92
CA ALA A 8 14.07 -46.51 22.84
C ALA A 8 13.58 -47.11 21.51
N VAL A 9 13.83 -46.36 20.42
CA VAL A 9 13.66 -46.70 18.99
C VAL A 9 12.18 -46.52 18.54
N ILE A 10 11.81 -45.85 17.43
CA ILE A 10 12.39 -45.75 16.08
C ILE A 10 12.04 -44.40 15.44
N ALA A 11 13.01 -43.85 14.69
CA ALA A 11 12.89 -42.68 13.85
C ALA A 11 11.87 -42.89 12.71
N THR A 12 11.02 -41.88 12.48
CA THR A 12 10.34 -41.70 11.20
C THR A 12 10.79 -40.37 10.59
N MET A 13 11.70 -40.47 9.62
CA MET A 13 11.91 -39.43 8.63
C MET A 13 10.62 -39.31 7.80
N GLY A 14 9.82 -38.29 8.09
CA GLY A 14 8.69 -37.90 7.26
C GLY A 14 9.10 -36.73 6.38
N VAL A 15 9.47 -37.01 5.14
CA VAL A 15 9.64 -36.02 4.08
C VAL A 15 8.27 -35.40 3.82
N ALA A 16 8.01 -34.21 4.36
CA ALA A 16 6.91 -33.38 3.87
C ALA A 16 7.39 -32.72 2.59
N ALA A 17 7.07 -33.37 1.47
CA ALA A 17 7.27 -32.83 0.14
C ALA A 17 6.64 -31.43 0.08
N LEU A 18 7.47 -30.44 -0.27
CA LEU A 18 7.04 -29.19 -0.87
C LEU A 18 6.25 -29.55 -2.13
N GLY A 19 4.94 -29.66 -1.98
CA GLY A 19 4.02 -29.68 -3.10
C GLY A 19 4.14 -28.34 -3.80
N LEU A 20 5.00 -28.29 -4.82
CA LEU A 20 4.92 -27.36 -5.93
C LEU A 20 3.55 -27.55 -6.58
N GLY A 21 2.53 -26.94 -5.99
CA GLY A 21 1.30 -26.61 -6.68
C GLY A 21 1.64 -25.49 -7.65
N THR A 22 2.18 -25.86 -8.82
CA THR A 22 2.11 -25.01 -9.99
C THR A 22 0.63 -24.83 -10.29
N SER A 23 0.03 -23.76 -9.74
CA SER A 23 -1.19 -23.23 -10.29
C SER A 23 -0.90 -23.01 -11.77
N PRO A 24 -1.66 -23.62 -12.69
CA PRO A 24 -1.53 -23.25 -14.09
C PRO A 24 -1.80 -21.76 -14.13
N SER A 25 -0.77 -21.00 -14.48
CA SER A 25 -0.90 -19.67 -15.05
C SER A 25 -1.79 -19.84 -16.26
N LEU A 26 -3.09 -19.72 -16.04
CA LEU A 26 -4.05 -19.43 -17.08
C LEU A 26 -3.62 -18.08 -17.62
N ALA A 27 -2.80 -18.15 -18.67
CA ALA A 27 -2.71 -17.14 -19.69
C ALA A 27 -4.14 -16.93 -20.22
N HIS A 28 -4.89 -16.04 -19.59
CA HIS A 28 -6.06 -15.44 -20.20
C HIS A 28 -5.54 -14.33 -21.10
N GLY A 29 -5.29 -14.73 -22.34
CA GLY A 29 -5.16 -13.80 -23.44
C GLY A 29 -6.44 -12.99 -23.58
N GLY A 30 -6.26 -11.70 -23.83
CA GLY A 30 -7.14 -10.86 -24.62
C GLY A 30 -8.62 -10.90 -24.27
N ASP A 31 -9.02 -10.06 -23.33
CA ASP A 31 -10.23 -9.27 -23.52
C ASP A 31 -9.98 -7.86 -23.00
N GLY A 32 -9.74 -6.96 -23.95
CA GLY A 32 -9.62 -5.53 -23.73
C GLY A 32 -10.94 -4.95 -23.23
N GLY A 33 -11.17 -5.06 -21.92
CA GLY A 33 -12.17 -4.28 -21.22
C GLY A 33 -11.61 -2.89 -20.94
N GLY A 34 -11.82 -1.96 -21.88
CA GLY A 34 -11.47 -0.56 -21.71
C GLY A 34 -12.08 -0.01 -20.43
N TYR A 35 -11.23 0.27 -19.45
CA TYR A 35 -11.58 1.05 -18.27
C TYR A 35 -11.79 2.49 -18.77
N GLY A 36 -13.04 2.95 -18.67
CA GLY A 36 -13.50 4.21 -19.21
C GLY A 36 -12.53 5.35 -18.93
N GLY A 37 -11.94 5.87 -20.00
CA GLY A 37 -10.97 6.95 -19.98
C GLY A 37 -11.57 8.24 -19.43
N GLY A 38 -11.54 8.39 -18.11
CA GLY A 38 -11.52 9.67 -17.46
C GLY A 38 -10.12 10.23 -17.57
N GLY A 39 -9.76 10.77 -18.73
CA GLY A 39 -8.43 11.34 -18.96
C GLY A 39 -8.13 12.38 -17.89
N TYR A 40 -7.01 12.22 -17.20
CA TYR A 40 -6.49 13.15 -16.20
C TYR A 40 -6.02 14.50 -16.80
N GLY A 41 -6.60 14.92 -17.93
CA GLY A 41 -6.30 16.18 -18.60
C GLY A 41 -6.68 17.38 -17.73
N GLY A 42 -5.68 18.18 -17.36
CA GLY A 42 -5.88 19.35 -16.50
C GLY A 42 -6.25 19.00 -15.06
N VAL A 43 -5.81 17.83 -14.59
CA VAL A 43 -5.99 17.33 -13.23
C VAL A 43 -4.68 17.49 -12.45
N ARG A 44 -4.79 17.74 -11.16
CA ARG A 44 -3.68 17.77 -10.20
C ARG A 44 -3.78 16.55 -9.29
N ALA A 45 -2.69 15.84 -9.08
CA ALA A 45 -2.60 14.85 -8.01
C ALA A 45 -2.34 15.54 -6.66
N ALA A 46 -2.89 14.98 -5.59
CA ALA A 46 -2.62 15.36 -4.22
C ALA A 46 -2.50 14.08 -3.40
N SER A 47 -1.28 13.77 -2.97
CA SER A 47 -0.99 12.72 -2.00
C SER A 47 -0.86 13.36 -0.62
N TYR A 48 -1.33 12.66 0.41
CA TYR A 48 -1.20 13.11 1.78
C TYR A 48 -1.18 11.93 2.76
N ILE A 49 -0.61 12.17 3.93
CA ILE A 49 -0.66 11.23 5.04
C ILE A 49 -2.00 11.42 5.76
N ASN A 50 -2.80 10.35 5.86
CA ASN A 50 -4.07 10.40 6.57
C ASN A 50 -3.83 10.29 8.08
N PRO A 51 -4.37 11.21 8.91
CA PRO A 51 -4.20 11.18 10.35
C PRO A 51 -5.01 10.06 11.02
N ASP A 52 -5.97 9.44 10.32
CA ASP A 52 -6.81 8.36 10.84
C ASP A 52 -7.58 8.76 12.13
N ASN A 53 -7.98 10.03 12.23
CA ASN A 53 -8.62 10.60 13.42
C ASN A 53 -9.77 9.73 13.97
N GLY A 54 -9.66 9.33 15.24
CA GLY A 54 -10.66 8.54 15.93
C GLY A 54 -10.62 7.04 15.60
N MET A 55 -9.60 6.56 14.89
CA MET A 55 -9.41 5.14 14.55
C MET A 55 -8.28 4.51 15.39
N PRO A 56 -8.26 3.16 15.54
CA PRO A 56 -7.15 2.48 16.21
C PRO A 56 -5.77 2.68 15.56
N THR A 57 -5.75 3.13 14.30
CA THR A 57 -4.56 3.45 13.50
C THR A 57 -4.21 4.95 13.51
N GLU A 58 -4.92 5.75 14.31
CA GLU A 58 -4.71 7.21 14.42
C GLU A 58 -3.24 7.55 14.61
N ASN A 59 -2.78 8.50 13.81
CA ASN A 59 -1.40 8.91 13.75
C ASN A 59 -1.24 10.32 14.34
N PRO A 60 -0.81 10.45 15.61
CA PRO A 60 -0.78 11.72 16.32
C PRO A 60 0.34 12.67 15.83
N ASP A 61 1.24 12.18 14.97
CA ASP A 61 2.32 12.98 14.41
C ASP A 61 1.87 13.74 13.14
N VAL A 62 0.72 13.37 12.55
CA VAL A 62 0.13 13.95 11.33
C VAL A 62 -0.80 15.12 11.68
N GLU A 63 -0.87 16.16 10.84
CA GLU A 63 -1.87 17.22 11.04
C GLU A 63 -3.32 16.67 11.01
N ASP A 64 -4.11 16.92 12.08
CA ASP A 64 -5.52 16.47 12.20
C ASP A 64 -6.40 16.80 10.99
N ASN A 65 -6.09 17.85 10.23
CA ASN A 65 -6.87 18.25 9.06
C ASN A 65 -6.17 17.96 7.72
N SER A 66 -5.16 17.10 7.73
CA SER A 66 -4.52 16.59 6.53
C SER A 66 -5.54 15.90 5.63
N SER A 67 -5.58 16.34 4.38
CA SER A 67 -6.59 15.93 3.39
C SER A 67 -6.14 16.33 1.99
N CYS A 68 -6.83 15.87 0.95
CA CYS A 68 -6.54 16.31 -0.43
C CYS A 68 -6.57 17.83 -0.65
N ALA A 69 -7.30 18.60 0.16
CA ALA A 69 -7.37 20.05 0.05
C ALA A 69 -6.23 20.76 0.80
N ARG A 70 -5.72 20.12 1.86
CA ARG A 70 -4.61 20.59 2.68
C ARG A 70 -3.70 19.38 2.95
N PRO A 71 -2.90 18.96 1.96
CA PRO A 71 -2.14 17.74 2.07
C PRO A 71 -0.98 17.94 3.05
N ASP A 72 -0.89 17.07 4.05
CA ASP A 72 0.35 16.88 4.79
C ASP A 72 1.24 15.89 4.00
N GLN A 73 2.38 16.40 3.54
CA GLN A 73 3.30 15.71 2.63
C GLN A 73 4.64 15.35 3.28
N GLU A 74 4.85 15.79 4.51
CA GLU A 74 6.11 15.59 5.21
C GLU A 74 5.84 15.28 6.66
N ASP A 75 6.26 14.09 7.08
CA ASP A 75 6.10 13.73 8.48
C ASP A 75 7.29 12.96 9.00
N ARG A 76 7.57 13.20 10.28
CA ARG A 76 8.54 12.45 11.06
C ARG A 76 7.80 11.43 11.90
N GLN A 77 7.84 10.20 11.41
CA GLN A 77 7.12 9.08 11.98
C GLN A 77 8.02 8.22 12.85
N GLN A 78 7.47 7.70 13.94
CA GLN A 78 8.18 6.69 14.74
C GLN A 78 8.10 5.31 14.08
N LEU A 79 9.21 4.58 14.13
CA LEU A 79 9.25 3.17 13.72
C LEU A 79 8.23 2.31 14.47
N SER A 80 7.56 1.41 13.74
CA SER A 80 6.80 0.32 14.35
C SER A 80 7.74 -0.60 15.11
N ASP A 81 7.22 -1.27 16.14
CA ASP A 81 7.95 -2.37 16.77
C ASP A 81 8.20 -3.47 15.71
N ARG A 82 9.31 -4.22 15.84
CA ARG A 82 9.68 -5.22 14.83
C ARG A 82 8.57 -6.26 14.66
N GLY A 83 8.07 -6.41 13.45
CA GLY A 83 6.95 -7.31 13.12
C GLY A 83 5.57 -6.82 13.56
N ALA A 84 5.45 -5.57 14.02
CA ALA A 84 4.19 -4.92 14.34
C ALA A 84 3.75 -3.96 13.24
N THR A 85 2.46 -3.64 13.25
CA THR A 85 1.79 -2.73 12.30
C THR A 85 1.17 -1.52 13.01
N ASN A 86 1.62 -1.23 14.23
CA ASN A 86 1.00 -0.26 15.13
C ASN A 86 1.33 1.21 14.80
N ARG A 87 2.21 1.46 13.83
CA ARG A 87 2.56 2.80 13.32
C ARG A 87 2.68 2.78 11.81
N ASN A 88 1.75 2.06 11.20
CA ASN A 88 1.61 2.11 9.76
C ASN A 88 1.11 3.49 9.35
N VAL A 89 1.54 3.93 8.18
CA VAL A 89 1.04 5.17 7.60
C VAL A 89 -0.01 4.82 6.54
N HIS A 90 -1.20 5.39 6.69
CA HIS A 90 -2.17 5.49 5.62
C HIS A 90 -1.75 6.65 4.73
N ASN A 91 -1.46 6.35 3.47
CA ASN A 91 -1.22 7.38 2.49
C ASN A 91 -2.30 7.34 1.43
N ASP A 92 -2.98 8.47 1.31
CA ASP A 92 -4.14 8.61 0.47
C ASP A 92 -3.86 9.58 -0.66
N ALA A 93 -4.66 9.48 -1.72
CA ALA A 93 -4.58 10.43 -2.81
C ALA A 93 -5.92 10.80 -3.43
N CYS A 94 -5.97 12.04 -3.90
CA CYS A 94 -6.97 12.52 -4.84
C CYS A 94 -6.34 12.96 -6.14
N PHE A 95 -7.14 12.87 -7.19
CA PHE A 95 -6.88 13.53 -8.45
C PHE A 95 -7.95 14.59 -8.67
N LEU A 96 -7.58 15.87 -8.56
CA LEU A 96 -8.49 16.99 -8.51
C LEU A 96 -8.59 17.69 -9.86
N GLY A 97 -9.80 17.74 -10.41
CA GLY A 97 -10.10 18.60 -11.55
C GLY A 97 -10.02 20.09 -11.18
N ARG A 98 -10.18 20.96 -12.18
CA ARG A 98 -10.01 22.41 -12.02
C ARG A 98 -10.93 23.04 -10.98
N LYS A 99 -12.09 22.43 -10.68
CA LYS A 99 -13.05 22.95 -9.69
C LYS A 99 -12.95 22.21 -8.34
N GLY A 100 -11.89 21.43 -8.14
CA GLY A 100 -11.69 20.62 -6.94
C GLY A 100 -12.48 19.32 -6.93
N GLU A 101 -13.12 18.94 -8.04
CA GLU A 101 -13.83 17.67 -8.11
C GLU A 101 -12.86 16.49 -8.20
N LYS A 102 -13.05 15.47 -7.36
CA LYS A 102 -12.23 14.25 -7.36
C LYS A 102 -12.52 13.43 -8.63
N LYS A 103 -11.48 13.00 -9.32
CA LYS A 103 -11.52 12.23 -10.57
C LYS A 103 -11.22 10.78 -10.29
N ASN A 104 -12.02 9.92 -10.90
CA ASN A 104 -11.84 8.49 -10.86
C ASN A 104 -11.06 8.02 -12.09
N GLY A 105 -10.22 7.01 -11.90
CA GLY A 105 -9.46 6.39 -12.96
C GLY A 105 -8.41 5.44 -12.41
N PRO A 106 -7.68 4.76 -13.30
CA PRO A 106 -6.50 3.98 -12.93
C PRO A 106 -5.43 4.85 -12.27
N ALA A 107 -4.90 4.40 -11.14
CA ALA A 107 -3.83 5.06 -10.42
C ALA A 107 -2.87 4.04 -9.81
N SER A 108 -1.63 4.47 -9.64
CA SER A 108 -0.60 3.69 -8.98
C SER A 108 0.02 4.44 -7.80
N PHE A 109 0.29 3.68 -6.76
CA PHE A 109 1.09 4.05 -5.61
C PHE A 109 2.44 3.35 -5.70
N GLN A 110 3.51 4.12 -5.79
CA GLN A 110 4.87 3.60 -5.87
C GLN A 110 5.67 4.01 -4.65
N SER A 111 6.27 3.03 -3.99
CA SER A 111 7.03 3.14 -2.76
C SER A 111 8.50 2.88 -3.03
N SER A 112 9.40 3.64 -2.40
CA SER A 112 10.83 3.35 -2.38
C SER A 112 11.50 3.82 -1.09
N GLY A 113 12.59 3.15 -0.69
CA GLY A 113 13.32 3.47 0.53
C GLY A 113 13.20 2.37 1.59
N VAL A 114 12.93 2.77 2.84
CA VAL A 114 13.06 1.87 4.00
C VAL A 114 11.81 1.09 4.37
N GLY A 115 10.62 1.56 4.00
CA GLY A 115 9.33 0.89 4.21
C GLY A 115 8.94 -0.04 3.06
N HIS A 116 7.72 -0.58 3.15
CA HIS A 116 7.10 -1.40 2.09
C HIS A 116 5.58 -1.26 2.13
N ILE A 117 4.92 -1.57 1.00
CA ILE A 117 3.45 -1.55 0.91
C ILE A 117 2.90 -2.78 1.62
N SER A 118 1.95 -2.57 2.54
CA SER A 118 1.32 -3.64 3.30
C SER A 118 -0.15 -3.88 2.95
N ALA A 119 -0.82 -2.92 2.32
CA ALA A 119 -2.18 -3.07 1.83
C ALA A 119 -2.44 -2.25 0.55
N CYS A 120 -3.26 -2.79 -0.36
CA CYS A 120 -3.62 -2.20 -1.65
C CYS A 120 -4.94 -2.77 -2.22
N PRO A 121 -6.04 -1.99 -2.29
CA PRO A 121 -6.22 -0.79 -1.50
C PRO A 121 -6.13 -1.12 -0.01
N ASP A 122 -5.95 -0.10 0.81
CA ASP A 122 -6.16 -0.26 2.25
C ASP A 122 -7.61 -0.72 2.53
N PRO A 123 -7.85 -1.87 3.22
CA PRO A 123 -9.16 -2.49 3.31
C PRO A 123 -10.17 -1.79 4.26
N ASP A 124 -10.20 -0.46 4.36
CA ASP A 124 -11.07 0.32 5.27
C ASP A 124 -12.57 0.35 4.87
N ALA A 125 -13.08 -0.80 4.42
CA ALA A 125 -14.45 -1.15 4.10
C ALA A 125 -14.96 -0.78 2.70
N GLY A 126 -14.67 -1.66 1.73
CA GLY A 126 -15.64 -2.10 0.73
C GLY A 126 -15.70 -1.32 -0.60
N GLY A 127 -15.14 -1.93 -1.65
CA GLY A 127 -15.37 -1.59 -3.06
C GLY A 127 -14.73 -2.64 -3.97
N ARG A 128 -15.39 -3.01 -5.08
CA ARG A 128 -14.87 -3.97 -6.08
C ARG A 128 -13.79 -3.33 -6.96
N GLU A 129 -12.81 -2.69 -6.34
CA GLU A 129 -11.65 -2.17 -7.06
C GLU A 129 -10.70 -3.32 -7.38
N TYR A 130 -10.34 -3.45 -8.66
CA TYR A 130 -9.22 -4.29 -9.00
C TYR A 130 -7.96 -3.58 -8.51
N SER A 131 -7.21 -4.26 -7.65
CA SER A 131 -5.91 -3.81 -7.20
C SER A 131 -4.86 -4.88 -7.39
N LYS A 132 -3.60 -4.45 -7.49
CA LYS A 132 -2.48 -5.36 -7.65
C LYS A 132 -1.26 -4.82 -6.92
N LEU A 133 -0.76 -5.60 -5.97
CA LEU A 133 0.58 -5.44 -5.42
C LEU A 133 1.60 -6.09 -6.35
N SER A 134 2.71 -5.39 -6.60
CA SER A 134 3.84 -5.90 -7.37
C SER A 134 5.16 -5.53 -6.69
N ASP A 135 6.04 -6.51 -6.61
CA ASP A 135 7.47 -6.35 -6.39
C ASP A 135 8.10 -5.97 -7.72
N THR A 136 8.64 -4.75 -7.82
CA THR A 136 9.10 -4.20 -9.11
C THR A 136 10.58 -4.40 -9.36
N ASP A 137 11.36 -4.67 -8.32
CA ASP A 137 12.81 -4.86 -8.40
C ASP A 137 13.29 -6.28 -8.04
N GLY A 138 12.37 -7.13 -7.59
CA GLY A 138 12.61 -8.54 -7.27
C GLY A 138 13.25 -8.76 -5.89
N ASP A 139 13.24 -7.77 -5.00
CA ASP A 139 13.85 -7.87 -3.67
C ASP A 139 12.97 -8.59 -2.63
N GLY A 140 11.76 -8.97 -3.01
CA GLY A 140 10.77 -9.65 -2.16
C GLY A 140 9.86 -8.70 -1.39
N ARG A 141 9.98 -7.38 -1.57
CA ARG A 141 9.07 -6.37 -1.02
C ARG A 141 8.12 -5.86 -2.10
N MET A 142 6.92 -5.46 -1.69
CA MET A 142 5.96 -4.85 -2.61
C MET A 142 6.25 -3.35 -2.70
N ASP A 143 6.52 -2.86 -3.92
CA ASP A 143 6.89 -1.47 -4.20
C ASP A 143 5.84 -0.73 -5.02
N LEU A 144 4.94 -1.46 -5.67
CA LEU A 144 3.89 -0.90 -6.51
C LEU A 144 2.53 -1.44 -6.11
N CYS A 145 1.57 -0.54 -5.96
CA CYS A 145 0.17 -0.82 -5.77
C CYS A 145 -0.63 -0.14 -6.89
N PHE A 146 -1.16 -0.93 -7.82
CA PHE A 146 -2.10 -0.45 -8.82
C PHE A 146 -3.52 -0.51 -8.28
N GLN A 147 -4.34 0.51 -8.58
CA GLN A 147 -5.78 0.57 -8.27
C GLN A 147 -6.55 1.04 -9.49
N SER A 148 -7.60 0.31 -9.87
CA SER A 148 -8.40 0.64 -11.06
C SER A 148 -9.31 1.87 -10.88
N SER A 149 -9.58 2.26 -9.64
CA SER A 149 -10.48 3.35 -9.27
C SER A 149 -10.30 3.73 -7.81
N TYR A 150 -10.77 4.91 -7.40
CA TYR A 150 -10.85 5.29 -5.98
C TYR A 150 -11.91 4.48 -5.24
N GLN A 151 -11.76 4.41 -3.91
CA GLN A 151 -12.77 3.90 -2.99
C GLN A 151 -13.95 4.87 -2.91
N ARG A 152 -15.17 4.34 -3.04
CA ARG A 152 -16.39 5.17 -3.11
C ARG A 152 -17.04 5.48 -1.76
N THR A 153 -16.76 4.66 -0.77
CA THR A 153 -17.33 4.73 0.58
C THR A 153 -16.29 4.23 1.57
N GLY A 154 -16.04 4.93 2.67
CA GLY A 154 -15.08 4.46 3.67
C GLY A 154 -14.83 5.47 4.77
N LYS A 155 -14.10 5.05 5.80
CA LYS A 155 -13.66 5.95 6.89
C LYS A 155 -12.38 6.72 6.57
N ALA A 156 -11.54 6.19 5.68
CA ALA A 156 -10.34 6.86 5.18
C ALA A 156 -10.65 8.05 4.25
N GLY A 157 -11.93 8.23 3.89
CA GLY A 157 -12.42 9.34 3.08
C GLY A 157 -13.16 8.84 1.83
N ASP A 158 -14.13 9.62 1.38
CA ASP A 158 -14.93 9.25 0.22
C ASP A 158 -14.23 9.73 -1.07
N LEU A 159 -14.18 8.85 -2.07
CA LEU A 159 -13.68 9.12 -3.43
C LEU A 159 -12.15 9.32 -3.49
N GLU A 160 -11.40 8.58 -2.67
CA GLU A 160 -9.94 8.61 -2.56
C GLU A 160 -9.28 7.26 -2.87
N PHE A 161 -8.00 7.31 -3.24
CA PHE A 161 -7.16 6.12 -3.37
C PHE A 161 -6.40 5.92 -2.08
N HIS A 162 -6.24 4.67 -1.64
CA HIS A 162 -5.70 4.37 -0.30
C HIS A 162 -4.63 3.30 -0.37
N ALA A 163 -3.45 3.57 0.20
CA ALA A 163 -2.39 2.58 0.36
C ALA A 163 -1.83 2.62 1.78
N ARG A 164 -1.48 1.46 2.31
CA ARG A 164 -0.85 1.35 3.62
C ARG A 164 0.63 1.05 3.50
N LEU A 165 1.43 1.79 4.26
CA LEU A 165 2.87 1.59 4.39
C LEU A 165 3.22 1.04 5.76
N ASN A 166 4.02 -0.02 5.75
CA ASN A 166 4.68 -0.53 6.95
C ASN A 166 6.12 -0.06 7.00
N ASN A 167 6.59 0.16 8.23
CA ASN A 167 7.99 0.38 8.50
C ASN A 167 8.38 -0.24 9.86
N ASP A 168 8.75 -1.51 9.81
CA ASP A 168 8.98 -2.38 10.97
C ASP A 168 10.44 -2.85 11.10
N SER A 169 11.35 -2.34 10.25
CA SER A 169 12.70 -2.90 10.12
C SER A 169 13.83 -1.92 10.43
N LYS A 170 13.85 -0.72 9.82
CA LYS A 170 14.99 0.22 9.94
C LYS A 170 14.55 1.69 9.81
N PRO A 171 15.22 2.63 10.53
CA PRO A 171 14.98 4.05 10.34
C PRO A 171 15.51 4.51 8.98
N GLY A 172 15.02 5.66 8.53
CA GLY A 172 15.47 6.35 7.32
C GLY A 172 14.30 6.92 6.54
N THR A 173 14.60 7.35 5.32
CA THR A 173 13.62 8.04 4.48
C THR A 173 12.85 7.06 3.61
N GLN A 174 11.54 7.28 3.52
CA GLN A 174 10.63 6.66 2.58
C GLN A 174 10.11 7.71 1.62
N TYR A 175 10.08 7.34 0.34
CA TYR A 175 9.51 8.15 -0.72
C TYR A 175 8.30 7.44 -1.31
N VAL A 176 7.28 8.22 -1.59
CA VAL A 176 6.02 7.71 -2.12
C VAL A 176 5.60 8.60 -3.26
N VAL A 177 5.10 7.98 -4.32
CA VAL A 177 4.51 8.69 -5.45
C VAL A 177 3.14 8.11 -5.73
N TRP A 178 2.14 8.97 -5.83
CA TRP A 178 0.88 8.64 -6.48
C TRP A 178 0.88 9.20 -7.90
N CYS A 179 0.41 8.41 -8.86
CA CYS A 179 0.23 8.86 -10.22
C CYS A 179 -1.08 8.34 -10.81
N ALA A 180 -1.64 9.12 -11.73
CA ALA A 180 -2.60 8.60 -12.70
C ALA A 180 -1.84 7.62 -13.59
N ASP A 181 -2.26 6.37 -13.68
CA ASP A 181 -1.48 5.29 -14.32
C ASP A 181 -2.38 4.48 -15.24
N ALA A 182 -2.55 4.95 -16.48
CA ALA A 182 -3.54 4.39 -17.40
C ALA A 182 -3.08 3.07 -18.04
N ASP A 183 -1.78 2.87 -18.23
CA ASP A 183 -1.20 1.67 -18.84
C ASP A 183 -0.67 0.65 -17.82
N ARG A 184 -0.72 0.99 -16.53
CA ARG A 184 -0.51 0.11 -15.37
C ARG A 184 0.95 -0.29 -15.18
N ASP A 185 1.88 0.58 -15.53
CA ASP A 185 3.32 0.31 -15.44
C ASP A 185 4.04 1.13 -14.34
N GLY A 186 3.30 1.95 -13.61
CA GLY A 186 3.77 2.73 -12.47
C GLY A 186 3.87 4.23 -12.76
N CYS A 187 4.69 4.95 -11.99
CA CYS A 187 4.66 6.42 -11.98
C CYS A 187 5.80 7.10 -12.76
N ARG A 188 6.59 6.32 -13.49
CA ARG A 188 7.88 6.77 -14.02
C ARG A 188 7.71 7.83 -15.11
N ASP A 189 6.92 7.53 -16.12
CA ASP A 189 6.64 8.41 -17.27
C ASP A 189 5.35 9.22 -17.12
N GLU A 190 4.63 8.97 -16.02
CA GLU A 190 3.39 9.68 -15.74
C GLU A 190 3.58 11.16 -15.41
N ARG A 191 2.65 11.97 -15.95
CA ARG A 191 2.65 13.44 -15.84
C ARG A 191 1.81 13.96 -14.68
N VAL A 192 0.73 13.27 -14.35
CA VAL A 192 -0.15 13.65 -13.24
C VAL A 192 0.23 12.80 -12.04
N LYS A 193 1.14 13.34 -11.24
CA LYS A 193 1.66 12.70 -10.03
C LYS A 193 1.95 13.69 -8.94
N ASP A 194 2.02 13.18 -7.72
CA ASP A 194 2.39 13.92 -6.52
C ASP A 194 3.19 12.99 -5.62
N ASP A 195 4.20 13.53 -4.96
CA ASP A 195 5.13 12.77 -4.13
C ASP A 195 5.16 13.29 -2.69
N ILE A 196 5.40 12.37 -1.76
CA ILE A 196 5.59 12.69 -0.35
C ILE A 196 6.85 12.02 0.18
N ARG A 197 7.37 12.60 1.26
CA ARG A 197 8.53 12.08 1.97
C ARG A 197 8.19 11.82 3.43
N ILE A 198 8.39 10.59 3.88
CA ILE A 198 8.20 10.20 5.28
C ILE A 198 9.58 9.91 5.88
N GLU A 199 9.92 10.57 6.98
CA GLU A 199 11.15 10.32 7.71
C GLU A 199 10.88 9.42 8.91
N TRP A 200 11.40 8.20 8.88
CA TRP A 200 11.20 7.24 9.95
C TRP A 200 12.33 7.28 10.96
N THR A 201 11.97 7.54 12.21
CA THR A 201 12.93 7.70 13.30
C THR A 201 12.84 6.59 14.33
N LYS A 202 13.95 6.34 15.03
CA LYS A 202 13.95 5.46 16.21
C LYS A 202 13.12 6.11 17.31
N LYS A 203 12.44 5.27 18.09
CA LYS A 203 11.87 5.69 19.37
C LYS A 203 12.98 6.33 20.22
N GLY A 204 12.73 7.57 20.65
CA GLY A 204 13.59 8.29 21.60
C GLY A 204 13.61 7.65 22.98
#